data_AF-F0G342-F1
#
_entry.id   AF-F0G342-F1
#
_cell.length_a   1.000
_cell.length_b   1.000
_cell.length_c   1.000
_cell.angle_alpha   90.00
_cell.angle_beta   90.00
_cell.angle_gamma   90.00
#
_symmetry.space_group_name_H-M   'P 1'
#
loop_
_entity.id
_entity.type
_entity.pdbx_description
1 polymer ?
#
loop_
_entity_poly.entity_id
_entity_poly.type
_entity_poly.pdbx_seq_one_letter_code
_entity_poly.pdbx_strand_id
1 'polypeptide(L)'
;VEGRFDAVAWGVDAAGKPFRIGVVPAQWSVAPFDDQAKGDRDTQFAGVMQASTGIFTPGDAGPNPARRMGTNNTGNLNVVATVTDGARTLTGTGHMIVAVQRWNNPPLP
;
A
#
# COMPACT_ATOMS: atom_id res chain seq x y z
N VAL A 1 -11.28 7.43 -0.90
CA VAL A 1 -10.81 7.07 0.47
C VAL A 1 -9.33 6.76 0.35
N GLU A 2 -8.48 7.44 1.11
CA GLU A 2 -7.02 7.23 1.07
C GLU A 2 -6.63 5.96 1.81
N GLY A 3 -5.52 5.33 1.39
CA GLY A 3 -4.79 4.36 2.20
C GLY A 3 -3.73 5.07 3.03
N ARG A 4 -3.56 4.72 4.31
CA ARG A 4 -2.53 5.30 5.18
C ARG A 4 -1.82 4.18 5.91
N PHE A 5 -0.49 4.21 5.89
CA PHE A 5 0.34 3.12 6.37
C PHE A 5 1.45 3.62 7.30
N ASP A 6 1.73 2.83 8.33
CA ASP A 6 2.84 3.03 9.26
C ASP A 6 3.76 1.80 9.24
N ALA A 7 5.07 2.02 9.32
CA ALA A 7 6.06 0.95 9.40
C ALA A 7 6.36 0.66 10.87
N VAL A 8 6.02 -0.54 11.36
CA VAL A 8 6.27 -0.94 12.75
C VAL A 8 7.50 -1.82 12.83
N ALA A 9 8.56 -1.31 13.47
CA ALA A 9 9.79 -2.05 13.70
C ALA A 9 9.67 -2.98 14.92
N TRP A 10 10.28 -4.16 14.78
CA TRP A 10 10.45 -5.15 15.84
C TRP A 10 11.93 -5.50 15.96
N GLY A 11 12.38 -5.66 17.19
CA GLY A 11 13.70 -6.15 17.55
C GLY A 11 13.60 -7.39 18.43
N VAL A 12 14.71 -7.71 19.09
CA VAL A 12 14.80 -8.80 20.05
C VAL A 12 15.32 -8.23 21.36
N ASP A 13 14.69 -8.56 22.47
CA ASP A 13 15.11 -8.11 23.81
C ASP A 13 16.30 -8.92 24.37
N ALA A 14 16.78 -8.55 25.55
CA ALA A 14 17.89 -9.23 26.22
C ALA A 14 17.60 -10.71 26.56
N ALA A 15 16.33 -11.11 26.60
CA ALA A 15 15.89 -12.49 26.83
C ALA A 15 15.66 -13.26 25.52
N GLY A 16 15.96 -12.67 24.36
CA GLY A 16 15.76 -13.31 23.06
C GLY A 16 14.32 -13.27 22.54
N LYS A 17 13.41 -12.50 23.16
CA LYS A 17 12.00 -12.43 22.77
C LYS A 17 11.74 -11.27 21.81
N PRO A 18 10.73 -11.38 20.92
CA PRO A 18 10.34 -10.27 20.05
C PRO A 18 9.91 -9.04 20.86
N PHE A 19 10.49 -7.90 20.52
CA PHE A 19 10.23 -6.63 21.18
C PHE A 19 9.75 -5.59 20.17
N ARG A 20 8.59 -4.97 20.42
CA ARG A 20 8.05 -3.93 19.55
C ARG A 20 8.76 -2.62 19.82
N ILE A 21 9.51 -2.12 18.83
CA ILE A 21 10.21 -0.84 18.92
C ILE A 21 9.21 0.32 18.74
N GLY A 22 8.35 0.23 17.72
CA GLY A 22 7.34 1.24 17.43
C GLY A 22 7.26 1.61 15.96
N VAL A 23 6.57 2.71 15.67
CA VAL A 23 6.50 3.26 14.31
C VAL A 23 7.82 3.95 13.99
N VAL A 24 8.40 3.64 12.83
CA VAL A 24 9.65 4.23 12.35
C VAL A 24 9.47 4.87 10.98
N PRO A 25 10.26 5.90 10.64
CA PRO A 25 10.26 6.47 9.29
C PRO A 25 10.63 5.40 8.25
N ALA A 26 9.91 5.40 7.13
CA ALA A 26 10.13 4.48 6.03
C ALA A 26 9.97 5.18 4.69
N GLN A 27 10.61 4.64 3.67
CA GLN A 27 10.40 4.96 2.27
C GLN A 27 9.34 4.01 1.70
N TRP A 28 8.27 4.59 1.15
CA TRP A 28 7.11 3.85 0.70
C TRP A 28 7.06 3.69 -0.82
N SER A 29 6.58 2.54 -1.26
CA SER A 29 6.27 2.26 -2.66
C SER A 29 5.13 1.24 -2.79
N VAL A 30 4.64 1.03 -4.01
CA VAL A 30 3.68 -0.03 -4.33
C VAL A 30 4.24 -0.95 -5.39
N ALA A 31 3.89 -2.23 -5.29
CA ALA A 31 4.19 -3.26 -6.27
C ALA A 31 2.90 -4.03 -6.60
N PRO A 32 2.83 -4.73 -7.74
CA PRO A 32 1.71 -5.63 -8.01
C PRO A 32 1.61 -6.68 -6.91
N PHE A 33 0.39 -7.01 -6.49
CA PHE A 33 0.19 -8.09 -5.52
C PHE A 33 0.54 -9.47 -6.12
N ASP A 34 0.11 -9.70 -7.36
CA ASP A 34 0.26 -10.95 -8.10
C ASP A 34 0.49 -10.71 -9.61
N ASP A 35 0.63 -11.79 -10.38
CA ASP A 35 0.85 -11.74 -11.83
C ASP A 35 -0.33 -11.13 -12.60
N GLN A 36 -1.55 -11.26 -12.07
CA GLN A 36 -2.73 -10.66 -12.69
C GLN A 36 -2.68 -9.14 -12.55
N ALA A 37 -2.42 -8.63 -11.35
CA ALA A 37 -2.24 -7.20 -11.07
C ALA A 37 -1.11 -6.60 -11.92
N LYS A 38 -0.05 -7.39 -12.16
CA LYS A 38 1.05 -6.99 -13.07
C LYS A 38 0.57 -6.92 -14.52
N GLY A 39 -0.17 -7.92 -14.99
CA GLY A 39 -0.74 -7.95 -16.35
C GLY A 39 -1.74 -6.83 -16.61
N ASP A 40 -2.54 -6.47 -15.60
CA ASP A 40 -3.52 -5.38 -15.63
C ASP A 40 -2.92 -4.00 -15.33
N ARG A 41 -1.61 -3.95 -15.02
CA ARG A 41 -0.84 -2.75 -14.69
C ARG A 41 -1.45 -1.95 -13.55
N ASP A 42 -1.89 -2.64 -12.50
CA ASP A 42 -2.58 -2.03 -11.36
C ASP A 42 -1.75 -0.91 -10.70
N THR A 43 -0.44 -1.07 -10.59
CA THR A 43 0.46 -0.03 -10.04
C THR A 43 0.50 1.25 -10.85
N GLN A 44 0.14 1.20 -12.13
CA GLN A 44 0.11 2.37 -13.02
C GLN A 44 -1.20 3.15 -12.87
N PHE A 45 -2.31 2.46 -12.61
CA PHE A 45 -3.66 3.05 -12.70
C PHE A 45 -4.33 3.25 -11.35
N ALA A 46 -4.05 2.42 -10.35
CA ALA A 46 -4.82 2.39 -9.12
C ALA A 46 -4.62 3.63 -8.23
N GLY A 47 -3.51 4.35 -8.40
CA GLY A 47 -3.22 5.57 -7.64
C GLY A 47 -1.72 5.79 -7.44
N VAL A 48 -1.39 6.69 -6.51
CA VAL A 48 -0.01 7.11 -6.23
C VAL A 48 0.29 6.95 -4.74
N MET A 49 1.42 6.30 -4.45
CA MET A 49 1.99 6.24 -3.10
C MET A 49 2.90 7.44 -2.87
N GLN A 50 2.62 8.24 -1.85
CA GLN A 50 3.53 9.26 -1.40
C GLN A 50 4.69 8.64 -0.61
N ALA A 51 5.84 8.63 -1.28
CA ALA A 51 7.13 8.14 -0.83
C ALA A 51 7.47 8.37 0.66
N SER A 52 7.27 9.60 1.15
CA SER A 52 7.76 10.04 2.46
C SER A 52 6.74 9.91 3.59
N THR A 53 5.46 9.73 3.29
CA THR A 53 4.38 9.78 4.30
C THR A 53 3.63 8.47 4.43
N GLY A 54 3.74 7.55 3.47
CA GLY A 54 2.94 6.32 3.46
C GLY A 54 1.46 6.57 3.18
N ILE A 55 1.12 7.74 2.61
CA ILE A 55 -0.23 8.04 2.16
C ILE A 55 -0.39 7.60 0.70
N PHE A 56 -1.36 6.73 0.46
CA PHE A 56 -1.76 6.32 -0.88
C PHE A 56 -3.04 7.06 -1.31
N THR A 57 -2.95 7.81 -2.39
CA THR A 57 -4.09 8.50 -2.99
C THR A 57 -4.60 7.69 -4.18
N PRO A 58 -5.84 7.15 -4.14
CA PRO A 58 -6.38 6.37 -5.24
C PRO A 58 -6.63 7.23 -6.47
N GLY A 59 -6.65 6.61 -7.65
CA GLY A 59 -7.00 7.26 -8.90
C GLY A 59 -8.50 7.61 -8.99
N ASP A 60 -8.85 8.32 -10.07
CA ASP A 60 -10.22 8.76 -10.32
C ASP A 60 -11.19 7.58 -10.49
N ALA A 61 -12.44 7.80 -10.09
CA ALA A 61 -13.53 6.82 -10.26
C ALA A 61 -14.05 6.79 -11.71
N GLY A 62 -14.78 5.71 -12.04
CA GLY A 62 -15.43 5.54 -13.34
C GLY A 62 -14.56 4.82 -14.38
N PRO A 63 -15.15 4.49 -15.56
CA PRO A 63 -14.46 3.78 -16.63
C PRO A 63 -13.20 4.52 -17.10
N ASN A 64 -12.08 3.81 -17.21
CA ASN A 64 -10.83 4.34 -17.75
C ASN A 64 -10.56 3.73 -19.14
N PRO A 65 -10.71 4.50 -20.24
CA PRO A 65 -10.46 4.00 -21.60
C PRO A 65 -9.04 3.49 -21.85
N ALA A 66 -8.06 3.90 -21.04
CA ALA A 66 -6.68 3.42 -21.13
C ALA A 66 -6.49 2.01 -20.55
N ARG A 67 -7.49 1.48 -19.83
CA ARG A 67 -7.45 0.13 -19.27
C ARG A 67 -8.17 -0.87 -20.16
N ARG A 68 -7.76 -2.15 -20.01
CA ARG A 68 -8.45 -3.28 -20.64
C ARG A 68 -9.93 -3.26 -20.27
N MET A 69 -10.80 -3.44 -21.28
CA MET A 69 -12.26 -3.39 -21.15
C MET A 69 -12.83 -2.05 -20.65
N GLY A 70 -12.05 -0.96 -20.65
CA GLY A 70 -12.50 0.31 -20.10
C GLY A 70 -12.81 0.25 -18.60
N THR A 71 -12.19 -0.68 -17.86
CA THR A 71 -12.46 -0.88 -16.42
C THR A 71 -12.05 0.34 -15.58
N ASN A 72 -12.47 0.38 -14.32
CA ASN A 72 -12.12 1.43 -13.36
C ASN A 72 -10.63 1.40 -12.98
N ASN A 73 -10.18 2.43 -12.28
CA ASN A 73 -8.85 2.50 -11.65
C ASN A 73 -8.75 1.69 -10.34
N THR A 74 -9.28 0.47 -10.33
CA THR A 74 -9.11 -0.47 -9.21
C THR A 74 -7.76 -1.16 -9.31
N GLY A 75 -7.27 -1.71 -8.20
CA GLY A 75 -6.04 -2.51 -8.22
C GLY A 75 -5.80 -3.36 -6.99
N ASN A 76 -5.00 -4.40 -7.17
CA ASN A 76 -4.53 -5.31 -6.15
C ASN A 76 -3.02 -5.11 -5.91
N LEU A 77 -2.64 -4.49 -4.78
CA LEU A 77 -1.31 -3.94 -4.58
C LEU A 77 -0.64 -4.45 -3.30
N ASN A 78 0.66 -4.73 -3.41
CA ASN A 78 1.57 -4.79 -2.28
C ASN A 78 2.03 -3.37 -1.92
N VAL A 79 1.88 -2.98 -0.67
CA VAL A 79 2.46 -1.76 -0.10
C VAL A 79 3.79 -2.14 0.55
N VAL A 80 4.88 -1.54 0.07
CA VAL A 80 6.23 -1.87 0.53
C VAL A 80 6.79 -0.70 1.33
N ALA A 81 7.13 -0.96 2.59
CA ALA A 81 7.85 -0.05 3.47
C ALA A 81 9.32 -0.46 3.51
N THR A 82 10.23 0.47 3.22
CA THR A 82 11.68 0.25 3.29
C THR A 82 12.28 1.16 4.37
N VAL A 83 12.95 0.58 5.36
CA VAL A 83 13.60 1.29 6.45
C VAL A 83 15.11 1.08 6.36
N THR A 84 15.88 2.16 6.39
CA THR A 84 17.34 2.10 6.48
C THR A 84 17.78 2.39 7.92
N ASP A 85 18.42 1.41 8.55
CA ASP A 85 19.03 1.50 9.88
C ASP A 85 20.55 1.30 9.76
N GLY A 86 21.29 2.41 9.67
CA GLY A 86 22.73 2.40 9.41
C GLY A 86 23.05 1.72 8.07
N ALA A 87 23.77 0.61 8.12
CA ALA A 87 24.10 -0.18 6.92
C ALA A 87 23.03 -1.22 6.53
N ARG A 88 21.96 -1.38 7.34
CA ARG A 88 20.92 -2.37 7.11
C ARG A 88 19.72 -1.73 6.42
N THR A 89 19.23 -2.39 5.37
CA THR A 89 17.95 -2.06 4.74
C THR A 89 16.97 -3.18 5.05
N LEU A 90 15.85 -2.82 5.67
CA LEU A 90 14.77 -3.73 6.06
C LEU A 90 13.52 -3.39 5.27
N THR A 91 12.78 -4.41 4.84
CA THR A 91 11.53 -4.22 4.09
C THR A 91 10.38 -4.92 4.80
N GLY A 92 9.25 -4.25 4.88
CA GLY A 92 7.97 -4.83 5.29
C GLY A 92 6.94 -4.67 4.17
N THR A 93 6.07 -5.67 4.01
CA THR A 93 5.03 -5.66 2.98
C THR A 93 3.65 -5.79 3.61
N GLY A 94 2.72 -4.92 3.20
CA GLY A 94 1.30 -5.02 3.49
C GLY A 94 0.48 -5.21 2.21
N HIS A 95 -0.74 -5.73 2.34
CA HIS A 95 -1.66 -5.91 1.21
C HIS A 95 -2.73 -4.82 1.21
N MET A 96 -2.94 -4.19 0.06
CA MET A 96 -3.95 -3.15 -0.14
C MET A 96 -4.78 -3.44 -1.40
N ILE A 97 -6.10 -3.32 -1.26
CA ILE A 97 -7.04 -3.36 -2.38
C ILE A 97 -7.61 -1.97 -2.62
N VAL A 98 -7.48 -1.48 -3.85
CA VAL A 98 -8.18 -0.27 -4.32
C VAL A 98 -9.46 -0.71 -5.01
N ALA A 99 -10.59 -0.45 -4.37
CA ALA A 99 -11.92 -0.88 -4.81
C ALA A 99 -12.80 0.29 -5.26
N VAL A 100 -13.98 -0.04 -5.79
CA VAL A 100 -15.00 0.93 -6.21
C VAL A 100 -15.66 1.63 -5.02
N GLN A 101 -16.31 2.76 -5.31
CA GLN A 101 -17.06 3.54 -4.34
C GLN A 101 -18.28 2.79 -3.78
N ARG A 102 -18.69 3.19 -2.56
CA ARG A 102 -20.01 2.89 -2.00
C ARG A 102 -20.86 4.16 -1.96
N TRP A 103 -22.13 4.06 -2.33
CA TRP A 103 -23.06 5.20 -2.34
C TRP A 103 -23.98 5.24 -1.12
N ASN A 104 -24.28 4.10 -0.52
CA ASN A 104 -24.95 4.04 0.77
C ASN A 104 -23.90 4.01 1.88
N ASN A 105 -23.86 5.06 2.70
CA ASN A 105 -22.90 5.24 3.78
C ASN A 105 -23.64 5.56 5.09
N PRO A 106 -24.34 4.58 5.70
CA PRO A 106 -25.01 4.79 6.97
C PRO A 106 -23.99 5.12 8.09
N PRO A 107 -24.42 5.75 9.21
CA PRO A 107 -23.52 6.11 10.30
C PRO A 107 -22.81 4.92 10.97
N LEU A 108 -23.44 3.75 10.95
CA LEU A 108 -22.87 2.49 11.40
C LEU A 108 -22.56 1.64 10.16
N PRO A 109 -21.30 1.25 9.93
CA PRO A 109 -20.87 0.57 8.72
C PRO A 109 -21.41 -0.85 8.58
#